data_AF-A0A533UM55-F1
#
_entry.id   AF-A0A533UM55-F1
#
_cell.length_a   1.000
_cell.length_b   1.000
_cell.length_c   1.000
_cell.angle_alpha   90.00
_cell.angle_beta   90.00
_cell.angle_gamma   90.00
#
_symmetry.space_group_name_H-M   'P 1'
#
loop_
_entity.id
_entity.type
_entity.pdbx_description
1 polymer ?
#
loop_
_entity_poly.entity_id
_entity_poly.type
_entity_poly.pdbx_seq_one_letter_code
_entity_poly.pdbx_strand_id
1 'polypeptide(L)'
;MPSKNPNWSDCGTLQDCGVAQILDFTVDHDKVWFTEWVENNIGLLDPSASLPFDISTSSSSITLHRGQNATILLTLTPNEQLSSTVDILTTHTAGLHNISVTSSDHEITLDKPKSININIAADNFALSDSYKVLVSIRYQDVTISKFVTVTIM
;
A
#
# COMPACT_ATOMS: atom_id res chain seq x y z
N MET A 1 -11.56 11.14 4.85
CA MET A 1 -12.67 11.55 5.74
C MET A 1 -13.66 12.36 4.90
N PRO A 2 -14.61 11.73 4.21
CA PRO A 2 -15.80 12.46 3.78
C PRO A 2 -16.70 12.67 5.00
N SER A 3 -17.11 13.90 5.25
CA SER A 3 -18.16 14.19 6.24
C SER A 3 -19.43 13.44 5.88
N LYS A 4 -20.00 12.77 6.88
CA LYS A 4 -21.31 12.12 6.79
C LYS A 4 -22.27 12.79 7.77
N ASN A 5 -22.35 14.12 7.67
CA ASN A 5 -23.17 14.92 8.55
C ASN A 5 -24.55 15.16 7.93
N PRO A 6 -25.62 14.64 8.57
CA PRO A 6 -26.97 14.68 8.02
C PRO A 6 -27.58 16.09 8.04
N ASN A 7 -26.95 17.06 8.71
CA ASN A 7 -27.39 18.46 8.65
C ASN A 7 -27.09 19.12 7.28
N TRP A 8 -26.20 18.53 6.48
CA TRP A 8 -25.77 19.09 5.19
C TRP A 8 -26.42 18.44 3.96
N SER A 9 -27.39 17.55 4.16
CA SER A 9 -28.13 16.91 3.07
C SER A 9 -29.52 16.47 3.56
N ASP A 10 -30.45 16.24 2.65
CA ASP A 10 -31.74 15.63 3.00
C ASP A 10 -31.56 14.13 3.25
N CYS A 11 -31.28 13.78 4.50
CA CYS A 11 -30.91 12.43 4.91
C CYS A 11 -32.06 11.61 5.51
N GLY A 12 -33.24 12.21 5.71
CA GLY A 12 -34.35 11.56 6.38
C GLY A 12 -33.96 11.01 7.76
N THR A 13 -34.02 9.68 7.92
CA THR A 13 -33.66 8.98 9.18
C THR A 13 -32.24 8.43 9.21
N LEU A 14 -31.46 8.59 8.12
CA LEU A 14 -30.08 8.09 8.05
C LEU A 14 -29.16 9.00 8.86
N GLN A 15 -28.47 8.42 9.85
CA GLN A 15 -27.48 9.13 10.66
C GLN A 15 -26.11 9.21 9.99
N ASP A 16 -25.79 8.27 9.10
CA ASP A 16 -24.52 8.19 8.37
C ASP A 16 -24.70 8.67 6.92
N CYS A 17 -25.22 9.89 6.77
CA CYS A 17 -25.54 10.51 5.49
C CYS A 17 -25.08 11.97 5.51
N GLY A 18 -24.74 12.52 4.35
CA GLY A 18 -24.27 13.89 4.22
C GLY A 18 -23.57 14.10 2.89
N VAL A 19 -23.24 15.34 2.57
CA VAL A 19 -22.39 15.67 1.42
C VAL A 19 -20.92 15.60 1.83
N ALA A 20 -20.10 14.99 1.00
CA ALA A 20 -18.65 15.01 1.17
C ALA A 20 -18.14 16.45 0.97
N GLN A 21 -17.53 17.01 1.99
CA GLN A 21 -16.99 18.36 1.94
C GLN A 21 -15.58 18.39 1.35
N ILE A 22 -15.19 19.58 0.90
CA ILE A 22 -13.84 19.83 0.39
C ILE A 22 -12.85 19.62 1.54
N LEU A 23 -11.92 18.69 1.30
CA LEU A 23 -10.77 18.46 2.16
C LEU A 23 -9.64 19.36 1.67
N ASP A 24 -9.19 20.26 2.54
CA ASP A 24 -7.97 21.01 2.29
C ASP A 24 -6.80 20.35 3.02
N PHE A 25 -5.60 20.48 2.47
CA PHE A 25 -4.40 20.01 3.12
C PHE A 25 -3.26 21.00 2.96
N THR A 26 -2.46 21.13 4.01
CA THR A 26 -1.27 21.99 4.01
C THR A 26 -0.12 21.28 4.70
N VAL A 27 1.10 21.64 4.32
CA VAL A 27 2.32 21.18 4.99
C VAL A 27 2.83 22.32 5.85
N ASP A 28 2.92 22.09 7.15
CA ASP A 28 3.41 23.09 8.11
C ASP A 28 4.11 22.40 9.29
N HIS A 29 5.24 22.95 9.72
CA HIS A 29 6.10 22.38 10.78
C HIS A 29 6.41 20.88 10.62
N ASP A 30 6.81 20.47 9.41
CA ASP A 30 7.11 19.09 9.01
C ASP A 30 5.96 18.09 9.18
N LYS A 31 4.71 18.58 9.26
CA LYS A 31 3.51 17.75 9.36
C LYS A 31 2.55 18.07 8.22
N VAL A 32 1.70 17.10 7.88
CA VAL A 32 0.61 17.32 6.94
C VAL A 32 -0.67 17.50 7.73
N TRP A 33 -1.28 18.66 7.56
CA TRP A 33 -2.55 19.01 8.17
C TRP A 33 -3.66 18.82 7.16
N PHE A 34 -4.77 18.27 7.61
CA PHE A 34 -6.00 18.12 6.84
C PHE A 34 -7.09 18.89 7.56
N THR A 35 -7.79 19.77 6.86
CA THR A 35 -8.93 20.49 7.42
C THR A 35 -10.14 20.26 6.56
N GLU A 36 -11.24 19.93 7.21
CA GLU A 36 -12.53 19.98 6.57
C GLU A 36 -13.10 21.40 6.68
N TRP A 37 -13.68 21.92 5.61
CA TRP A 37 -14.13 23.32 5.57
C TRP A 37 -15.31 23.65 6.48
N VAL A 38 -16.13 22.65 6.78
CA VAL A 38 -17.48 22.85 7.31
C VAL A 38 -17.62 22.24 8.71
N GLU A 39 -16.95 21.12 8.94
CA GLU A 39 -16.82 20.53 10.27
C GLU A 39 -15.47 20.93 10.87
N ASN A 40 -15.45 21.19 12.18
CA ASN A 40 -14.23 21.51 12.94
C ASN A 40 -13.34 20.27 13.15
N ASN A 41 -13.18 19.44 12.12
CA ASN A 41 -12.35 18.26 12.12
C ASN A 41 -10.99 18.61 11.51
N ILE A 42 -9.94 18.40 12.31
CA ILE A 42 -8.55 18.60 11.89
C ILE A 42 -7.85 17.24 11.96
N GLY A 43 -7.31 16.79 10.84
CA GLY A 43 -6.43 15.64 10.75
C GLY A 43 -4.98 16.10 10.77
N LEU A 44 -4.12 15.33 11.45
CA LEU A 44 -2.68 15.54 11.48
C LEU A 44 -1.99 14.24 11.08
N LEU A 45 -1.14 14.31 10.07
CA LEU A 45 -0.19 13.25 9.74
C LEU A 45 1.20 13.74 10.12
N ASP A 46 1.78 13.09 11.13
CA ASP A 46 3.14 13.33 11.58
C ASP A 46 4.08 12.29 10.94
N PRO A 47 4.89 12.67 9.95
CA PRO A 47 5.83 11.76 9.29
C PRO A 47 7.03 11.41 10.17
N SER A 48 7.22 12.06 11.34
CA SER A 48 8.28 11.72 12.30
C SER A 48 7.93 10.54 13.20
N ALA A 49 6.65 10.12 13.21
CA ALA A 49 6.22 8.92 13.93
C ALA A 49 6.99 7.70 13.43
N SER A 50 7.57 6.92 14.35
CA SER A 50 8.31 5.72 14.02
C SER A 50 7.39 4.67 13.41
N LEU A 51 7.82 4.09 12.28
CA LEU A 51 7.11 2.98 11.67
C LEU A 51 7.34 1.68 12.46
N PRO A 52 6.33 0.81 12.57
CA PRO A 52 6.41 -0.43 13.36
C PRO A 52 7.45 -1.43 12.82
N PHE A 53 7.78 -1.33 11.54
CA PHE A 53 8.79 -2.13 10.85
C PHE A 53 9.24 -1.44 9.57
N ASP A 54 10.40 -1.85 9.09
CA ASP A 54 10.94 -1.47 7.79
C ASP A 54 10.77 -2.61 6.77
N ILE A 55 10.60 -2.22 5.50
CA ILE A 55 10.59 -3.17 4.38
C ILE A 55 11.58 -2.76 3.30
N SER A 56 12.26 -3.75 2.73
CA SER A 56 13.17 -3.58 1.59
C SER A 56 13.01 -4.73 0.60
N THR A 57 13.32 -4.47 -0.66
CA THR A 57 13.31 -5.49 -1.72
C THR A 57 14.74 -5.75 -2.19
N SER A 58 15.06 -6.99 -2.56
CA SER A 58 16.39 -7.34 -3.10
C SER A 58 16.71 -6.61 -4.41
N SER A 59 15.70 -6.16 -5.14
CA SER A 59 15.84 -5.33 -6.32
C SER A 59 14.71 -4.30 -6.42
N SER A 60 15.02 -3.12 -6.94
CA SER A 60 14.04 -2.08 -7.32
C SER A 60 13.50 -2.25 -8.75
N SER A 61 14.18 -3.07 -9.57
CA SER A 61 13.77 -3.34 -10.94
C SER A 61 14.22 -4.71 -11.43
N ILE A 62 13.38 -5.36 -12.23
CA ILE A 62 13.70 -6.61 -12.91
C ILE A 62 13.30 -6.54 -14.38
N THR A 63 13.93 -7.38 -15.18
CA THR A 63 13.60 -7.55 -16.60
C THR A 63 13.21 -8.99 -16.84
N LEU A 64 12.09 -9.20 -17.52
CA LEU A 64 11.55 -10.51 -17.85
C LEU A 64 11.31 -10.62 -19.35
N HIS A 65 11.60 -11.79 -19.91
CA HIS A 65 11.06 -12.18 -21.20
C HIS A 65 9.65 -12.75 -21.06
N ARG A 66 8.89 -12.75 -22.15
CA ARG A 66 7.58 -13.42 -22.20
C ARG A 66 7.69 -14.87 -21.77
N GLY A 67 6.78 -15.30 -20.89
CA GLY A 67 6.79 -16.66 -20.30
C GLY A 67 7.82 -16.88 -19.20
N GLN A 68 8.65 -15.87 -18.86
CA GLN A 68 9.66 -15.98 -17.82
C GLN A 68 9.09 -15.60 -16.44
N ASN A 69 9.68 -16.18 -15.39
CA ASN A 69 9.46 -15.80 -14.01
C ASN A 69 10.75 -15.28 -13.35
N ALA A 70 10.58 -14.46 -12.32
CA ALA A 70 11.64 -14.07 -11.41
C ALA A 70 11.11 -13.98 -9.98
N THR A 71 11.96 -14.30 -9.04
CA THR A 71 11.69 -14.15 -7.61
C THR A 71 12.48 -12.98 -7.08
N ILE A 72 11.81 -12.06 -6.39
CA ILE A 72 12.45 -11.03 -5.58
C ILE A 72 12.27 -11.37 -4.09
N LEU A 73 13.22 -10.93 -3.27
CA LEU A 73 13.15 -11.10 -1.83
C LEU A 73 12.59 -9.82 -1.20
N LEU A 74 11.54 -9.94 -0.41
CA LEU A 74 11.03 -8.88 0.46
C LEU A 74 11.55 -9.14 1.87
N THR A 75 12.40 -8.24 2.38
CA THR A 75 12.92 -8.31 3.74
C THR A 75 12.15 -7.36 4.63
N LEU A 76 11.60 -7.90 5.72
CA LEU A 76 10.90 -7.16 6.77
C LEU A 76 11.78 -7.13 8.02
N THR A 77 11.91 -5.96 8.64
CA THR A 77 12.68 -5.75 9.88
C THR A 77 11.79 -5.09 10.92
N PRO A 78 11.40 -5.79 12.01
CA PRO A 78 10.61 -5.17 13.06
C PRO A 78 11.42 -4.11 13.80
N ASN A 79 10.82 -2.93 14.00
CA ASN A 79 11.39 -1.84 14.80
C ASN A 79 10.87 -1.86 16.24
N GLU A 80 9.77 -2.57 16.46
CA GLU A 80 9.15 -2.79 17.76
C GLU A 80 8.56 -4.21 17.85
N GLN A 81 8.16 -4.61 19.05
CA GLN A 81 7.50 -5.89 19.25
C GLN A 81 6.03 -5.80 18.81
N LEU A 82 5.69 -6.50 17.73
CA LEU A 82 4.33 -6.52 17.19
C LEU A 82 3.42 -7.43 18.01
N SER A 83 2.19 -6.97 18.24
CA SER A 83 1.16 -7.69 19.01
C SER A 83 0.29 -8.63 18.16
N SER A 84 0.36 -8.52 16.84
CA SER A 84 -0.39 -9.34 15.89
C SER A 84 0.46 -9.65 14.66
N THR A 85 -0.07 -10.52 13.81
CA THR A 85 0.48 -10.86 12.50
C THR A 85 0.43 -9.67 11.54
N VAL A 86 1.21 -9.78 10.46
CA VAL A 86 1.18 -8.85 9.33
C VAL A 86 0.71 -9.56 8.07
N ASP A 87 -0.07 -8.86 7.25
CA ASP A 87 -0.56 -9.35 5.96
C ASP A 87 0.39 -8.93 4.83
N ILE A 88 0.60 -9.83 3.88
CA ILE A 88 1.31 -9.55 2.64
C ILE A 88 0.30 -9.32 1.52
N LEU A 89 0.37 -8.14 0.90
CA LEU A 89 -0.49 -7.73 -0.20
C LEU A 89 0.37 -7.42 -1.43
N THR A 90 -0.12 -7.78 -2.62
CA THR A 90 0.54 -7.44 -3.89
C THR A 90 -0.48 -6.91 -4.87
N THR A 91 -0.06 -5.91 -5.66
CA THR A 91 -0.86 -5.35 -6.75
C THR A 91 0.06 -4.89 -7.88
N HIS A 92 -0.48 -4.64 -9.07
CA HIS A 92 0.31 -4.21 -10.21
C HIS A 92 -0.48 -3.34 -11.18
N THR A 93 0.23 -2.55 -11.99
CA THR A 93 -0.38 -1.66 -13.01
C THR A 93 -0.64 -2.36 -14.35
N ALA A 94 -0.22 -3.61 -14.51
CA ALA A 94 -0.40 -4.35 -15.75
C ALA A 94 -1.88 -4.69 -16.01
N GLY A 95 -2.29 -4.67 -17.27
CA GLY A 95 -3.60 -5.18 -17.66
C GLY A 95 -3.69 -6.69 -17.46
N LEU A 96 -4.92 -7.23 -17.52
CA LEU A 96 -5.18 -8.67 -17.44
C LEU A 96 -4.23 -9.46 -18.36
N HIS A 97 -3.74 -10.60 -17.88
CA HIS A 97 -2.87 -11.53 -18.63
C HIS A 97 -1.50 -10.98 -19.06
N ASN A 98 -0.96 -9.94 -18.41
CA ASN A 98 0.43 -9.53 -18.65
C ASN A 98 1.39 -10.07 -17.58
N ILE A 99 1.06 -9.82 -16.31
CA ILE A 99 1.90 -10.21 -15.17
C ILE A 99 1.02 -10.92 -14.14
N SER A 100 1.57 -11.94 -13.50
CA SER A 100 1.04 -12.49 -12.25
C SER A 100 2.06 -12.30 -11.14
N VAL A 101 1.58 -11.94 -9.95
CA VAL A 101 2.41 -11.71 -8.77
C VAL A 101 1.85 -12.56 -7.64
N THR A 102 2.70 -13.38 -7.02
CA THR A 102 2.32 -14.21 -5.88
C THR A 102 3.37 -14.12 -4.79
N SER A 103 2.92 -14.24 -3.54
CA SER A 103 3.79 -14.30 -2.36
C SER A 103 3.84 -15.74 -1.84
N SER A 104 4.97 -16.16 -1.27
CA SER A 104 5.07 -17.46 -0.58
C SER A 104 4.18 -17.54 0.66
N ASP A 105 3.99 -16.41 1.33
CA ASP A 105 3.23 -16.27 2.56
C ASP A 105 2.17 -15.18 2.38
N HIS A 106 1.00 -15.37 3.01
CA HIS A 106 -0.07 -14.36 3.02
C HIS A 106 -0.14 -13.61 4.35
N GLU A 107 0.22 -14.29 5.44
CA GLU A 107 0.19 -13.75 6.79
C GLU A 107 1.36 -14.33 7.58
N ILE A 108 2.08 -13.49 8.34
CA ILE A 108 3.23 -13.95 9.13
C ILE A 108 3.29 -13.26 10.50
N THR A 109 3.87 -13.95 11.48
CA THR A 109 4.39 -13.31 12.69
C THR A 109 5.77 -12.72 12.40
N LEU A 110 5.98 -11.45 12.73
CA LEU A 110 7.25 -10.75 12.53
C LEU A 110 7.86 -10.37 13.89
N ASP A 111 8.52 -11.34 14.51
CA ASP A 111 9.24 -11.23 15.78
C ASP A 111 10.73 -10.84 15.59
N LYS A 112 11.29 -11.19 14.43
CA LYS A 112 12.66 -10.93 14.01
C LYS A 112 12.69 -10.65 12.51
N PRO A 113 13.82 -10.14 11.97
CA PRO A 113 13.94 -9.94 10.54
C PRO A 113 13.61 -11.21 9.76
N LYS A 114 12.67 -11.10 8.81
CA LYS A 114 12.20 -12.22 7.99
C LYS A 114 12.20 -11.82 6.53
N SER A 115 12.51 -12.77 5.66
CA SER A 115 12.47 -12.57 4.22
C SER A 115 11.41 -13.46 3.58
N ILE A 116 10.69 -12.90 2.61
CA ILE A 116 9.56 -13.52 1.91
C ILE A 116 9.85 -13.50 0.42
N ASN A 117 9.52 -14.58 -0.28
CA ASN A 117 9.68 -14.65 -1.72
C ASN A 117 8.45 -14.10 -2.42
N ILE A 118 8.65 -13.11 -3.28
CA ILE A 118 7.62 -12.60 -4.19
C ILE A 118 7.97 -13.08 -5.59
N ASN A 119 7.13 -13.94 -6.14
CA ASN A 119 7.27 -14.47 -7.49
C ASN A 119 6.50 -13.58 -8.47
N ILE A 120 7.17 -13.17 -9.54
CA ILE A 120 6.62 -12.35 -10.62
C ILE A 120 6.79 -13.14 -11.91
N ALA A 121 5.70 -13.45 -12.59
CA ALA A 121 5.72 -14.15 -13.86
C ALA A 121 5.09 -13.31 -14.97
N ALA A 122 5.79 -13.21 -16.09
CA ALA A 122 5.29 -12.62 -17.32
C ALA A 122 4.56 -13.67 -18.15
N ASP A 123 3.39 -13.33 -18.68
CA ASP A 123 2.66 -14.19 -19.60
C ASP A 123 3.43 -14.38 -20.92
N ASN A 124 3.12 -15.46 -21.65
CA ASN A 124 3.70 -15.73 -22.98
C ASN A 124 3.32 -14.65 -24.02
N PHE A 125 2.21 -13.96 -23.81
CA PHE A 125 1.68 -12.91 -24.69
C PHE A 125 1.73 -11.53 -24.04
N ALA A 126 2.48 -11.38 -22.95
CA ALA A 126 2.60 -10.11 -22.26
C ALA A 126 3.12 -9.01 -23.22
N LEU A 127 2.49 -7.83 -23.12
CA LEU A 127 2.91 -6.67 -23.88
C LEU A 127 4.29 -6.22 -23.40
N SER A 128 5.13 -5.80 -24.35
CA SER A 128 6.43 -5.22 -24.01
C SER A 128 6.22 -3.81 -23.51
N ASP A 129 6.38 -3.64 -22.21
CA ASP A 129 6.25 -2.36 -21.52
C ASP A 129 6.92 -2.43 -20.13
N SER A 130 6.94 -1.29 -19.43
CA SER A 130 7.37 -1.15 -18.05
C SER A 130 6.17 -1.08 -17.11
N TYR A 131 6.04 -2.08 -16.25
CA TYR A 131 4.99 -2.18 -15.23
C TYR A 131 5.52 -1.87 -13.84
N LYS A 132 4.62 -1.48 -12.93
CA LYS A 132 4.92 -1.34 -11.50
C LYS A 132 4.20 -2.44 -10.75
N VAL A 133 4.97 -3.24 -10.02
CA VAL A 133 4.48 -4.19 -9.03
C VAL A 133 4.64 -3.53 -7.66
N LEU A 134 3.55 -3.37 -6.92
CA LEU A 134 3.55 -2.87 -5.55
C LEU A 134 3.46 -4.07 -4.61
N VAL A 135 4.42 -4.15 -3.70
CA VAL A 135 4.44 -5.13 -2.61
C VAL A 135 4.23 -4.38 -1.32
N SER A 136 3.25 -4.80 -0.53
CA SER A 136 2.77 -4.08 0.64
C SER A 136 2.68 -5.02 1.83
N ILE A 137 3.06 -4.52 3.00
CA ILE A 137 2.87 -5.18 4.28
C ILE A 137 1.87 -4.35 5.09
N ARG A 138 0.79 -4.98 5.52
CA ARG A 138 -0.23 -4.35 6.36
C ARG A 138 -0.15 -4.89 7.78
N TYR A 139 -0.16 -3.99 8.73
CA TYR A 139 -0.24 -4.25 10.16
C TYR A 139 -1.25 -3.30 10.77
N GLN A 140 -2.36 -3.83 11.27
CA GLN A 140 -3.47 -3.03 11.81
C GLN A 140 -3.85 -1.93 10.80
N ASP A 141 -3.74 -0.66 11.19
CA ASP A 141 -4.11 0.50 10.37
C ASP A 141 -2.95 1.04 9.51
N VAL A 142 -1.75 0.45 9.61
CA VAL A 142 -0.55 0.89 8.88
C VAL A 142 -0.27 -0.06 7.71
N THR A 143 -0.10 0.49 6.51
CA THR A 143 0.36 -0.26 5.33
C THR A 143 1.61 0.38 4.75
N ILE A 144 2.71 -0.37 4.72
CA ILE A 144 3.98 0.07 4.16
C ILE A 144 4.18 -0.62 2.82
N SER A 145 4.52 0.12 1.78
CA SER A 145 4.61 -0.40 0.41
C SER A 145 5.93 -0.04 -0.27
N LYS A 146 6.43 -0.94 -1.12
CA LYS A 146 7.56 -0.70 -2.03
C LYS A 146 7.15 -1.14 -3.43
N PHE A 147 7.56 -0.36 -4.42
CA PHE A 147 7.35 -0.72 -5.82
C PHE A 147 8.61 -1.36 -6.41
N VAL A 148 8.40 -2.33 -7.27
CA VAL A 148 9.43 -2.93 -8.14
C VAL A 148 9.01 -2.69 -9.58
N THR A 149 9.94 -2.18 -10.38
CA THR A 149 9.72 -1.92 -11.81
C THR A 149 9.98 -3.21 -12.58
N VAL A 150 9.00 -3.68 -13.35
CA VAL A 150 9.11 -4.90 -14.16
C VAL A 150 9.06 -4.52 -15.63
N THR A 151 10.18 -4.71 -16.34
CA THR A 151 10.25 -4.45 -17.78
C THR A 151 10.10 -5.76 -18.55
N ILE A 152 9.15 -5.84 -19.47
CA ILE A 152 8.93 -7.01 -20.33
C ILE A 152 9.54 -6.78 -21.71
N MET A 153 10.36 -7.72 -22.19
CA MET A 153 11.01 -7.69 -23.52
C MET A 153 10.59 -8.88 -24.39
#